data_AF-A0A3N6LW15-F1
#
_entry.id   AF-A0A3N6LW15-F1
#
_cell.length_a   1.000
_cell.length_b   1.000
_cell.length_c   1.000
_cell.angle_alpha   90.00
_cell.angle_beta   90.00
_cell.angle_gamma   90.00
#
_symmetry.space_group_name_H-M   'P 1'
#
loop_
_entity.id
_entity.type
_entity.pdbx_description
1 polymer ?
#
loop_
_entity_poly.entity_id
_entity_poly.type
_entity_poly.pdbx_seq_one_letter_code
_entity_poly.pdbx_strand_id
1 'polypeptide(L)'
;MRTYLPYVAAVALAIHGVIHFLGIGVYFELVEMADLPYKTTLLGGAIDVGDAGIRVFALLTAVAGVGFVASALALVTGWRYWREILLGVTAFSLVLTTLDWTVASAGVLANLTILAGLFVMPRL
;
A
#
# COMPACT_ATOMS: atom_id res chain seq x y z
N MET A 1 -26.17 17.14 7.91
CA MET A 1 -25.90 15.69 8.00
C MET A 1 -24.40 15.52 8.15
N ARG A 2 -23.92 14.88 9.23
CA ARG A 2 -22.49 14.54 9.36
C ARG A 2 -22.21 13.36 8.44
N THR A 3 -21.37 13.55 7.44
CA THR A 3 -20.94 12.47 6.56
C THR A 3 -19.84 11.69 7.28
N TYR A 4 -20.10 10.43 7.64
CA TYR A 4 -19.09 9.56 8.28
C TYR A 4 -18.08 8.96 7.27
N LEU A 5 -18.34 9.17 5.98
CA LEU A 5 -17.58 8.60 4.87
C LEU A 5 -16.06 8.91 4.91
N PRO A 6 -15.59 10.14 5.21
CA PRO A 6 -14.15 10.42 5.28
C PRO A 6 -13.45 9.61 6.37
N TYR A 7 -14.12 9.37 7.49
CA TYR A 7 -13.57 8.55 8.58
C TYR A 7 -13.49 7.08 8.21
N VAL A 8 -14.51 6.55 7.53
CA VAL A 8 -14.49 5.17 7.01
C VAL A 8 -13.36 5.00 5.99
N ALA A 9 -13.23 5.96 5.05
CA ALA A 9 -12.16 5.96 4.08
C ALA A 9 -10.78 6.04 4.75
N ALA A 10 -10.61 6.92 5.74
CA ALA A 10 -9.36 7.05 6.49
C ALA A 10 -8.99 5.76 7.24
N VAL A 11 -9.95 5.08 7.87
CA VAL A 11 -9.71 3.79 8.52
C VAL A 11 -9.30 2.73 7.49
N ALA A 12 -9.97 2.66 6.35
CA ALA A 12 -9.61 1.73 5.27
C ALA A 12 -8.20 2.00 4.73
N LEU A 13 -7.85 3.27 4.50
CA LEU A 13 -6.51 3.69 4.07
C LEU A 13 -5.44 3.36 5.12
N ALA A 14 -5.73 3.59 6.40
CA ALA A 14 -4.80 3.26 7.48
C ALA A 14 -4.58 1.75 7.60
N ILE A 15 -5.64 0.94 7.54
CA ILE A 15 -5.52 -0.53 7.55
C ILE A 15 -4.70 -1.01 6.34
N HIS A 16 -4.99 -0.50 5.15
CA HIS A 16 -4.21 -0.83 3.95
C HIS A 16 -2.74 -0.45 4.12
N GLY A 17 -2.46 0.74 4.64
CA GLY A 17 -1.10 1.20 4.96
C GLY A 17 -0.36 0.32 5.95
N VAL A 18 -1.04 -0.14 7.01
CA VAL A 18 -0.44 -1.05 8.01
C VAL A 18 -0.11 -2.42 7.41
N ILE A 19 -0.93 -2.94 6.51
CA ILE A 19 -0.68 -4.23 5.83
C ILE A 19 0.63 -4.22 5.03
N HIS A 20 1.03 -3.07 4.45
CA HIS A 20 2.31 -2.94 3.74
C HIS A 20 3.53 -3.25 4.62
N PHE A 21 3.44 -3.13 5.94
CA PHE A 21 4.53 -3.47 6.85
C PHE A 21 4.75 -4.98 7.03
N LEU A 22 3.81 -5.82 6.59
CA LEU A 22 4.01 -7.28 6.60
C LEU A 22 5.21 -7.68 5.73
N GLY A 23 5.48 -6.95 4.64
CA GLY A 23 6.65 -7.16 3.80
C GLY A 23 7.97 -6.96 4.54
N ILE A 24 8.04 -6.00 5.49
CA ILE A 24 9.23 -5.86 6.36
C ILE A 24 9.36 -7.09 7.25
N GLY A 25 8.27 -7.51 7.89
CA GLY A 25 8.26 -8.67 8.77
C GLY A 25 8.80 -9.92 8.09
N VAL A 26 8.32 -10.21 6.88
CA VAL A 26 8.69 -11.42 6.14
C VAL A 26 10.05 -11.29 5.46
N TYR A 27 10.32 -10.21 4.71
CA TYR A 27 11.54 -10.10 3.90
C TYR A 27 12.80 -9.71 4.70
N PHE A 28 12.64 -9.27 5.95
CA PHE A 28 13.73 -9.22 6.93
C PHE A 28 13.76 -10.45 7.85
N GLU A 29 12.94 -11.47 7.58
CA GLU A 29 12.91 -12.73 8.32
C GLU A 29 12.63 -12.53 9.83
N LEU A 30 11.85 -11.50 10.17
CA LEU A 30 11.45 -11.19 11.55
C LEU A 30 10.24 -12.02 11.99
N VAL A 31 9.42 -12.45 11.03
CA VAL A 31 8.24 -13.29 11.21
C VAL A 31 8.05 -14.20 10.00
N GLU A 32 7.63 -15.43 10.27
CA GLU A 32 7.23 -16.39 9.24
C GLU A 32 5.71 -16.39 9.07
N MET A 33 5.24 -16.34 7.83
CA MET A 33 3.81 -16.35 7.49
C MET A 33 3.56 -17.34 6.36
N ALA A 34 2.61 -18.26 6.55
CA ALA A 34 2.28 -19.26 5.54
C ALA A 34 1.78 -18.65 4.23
N ASP A 35 0.97 -17.59 4.32
CA ASP A 35 0.35 -16.93 3.16
C ASP A 35 1.25 -15.86 2.51
N LEU A 36 2.35 -15.48 3.17
CA LEU A 36 3.34 -14.51 2.68
C LEU A 36 4.74 -15.10 2.92
N PRO A 37 5.18 -16.06 2.10
CA PRO A 37 6.46 -16.72 2.30
C PRO A 37 7.63 -15.83 1.89
N TYR A 38 8.78 -16.03 2.53
CA TYR A 38 10.04 -15.43 2.08
C TYR A 38 10.38 -15.87 0.66
N LYS A 39 10.80 -14.92 -0.17
CA LYS A 39 11.28 -15.14 -1.54
C LYS A 39 12.13 -13.96 -2.00
N THR A 40 12.99 -14.17 -2.99
CA THR A 40 13.82 -13.11 -3.60
C THR A 40 13.36 -12.73 -5.00
N THR A 41 12.27 -13.32 -5.50
CA THR A 41 11.83 -13.14 -6.88
C THR A 41 10.58 -12.26 -7.01
N LEU A 42 10.56 -11.41 -8.04
CA LEU A 42 9.45 -10.56 -8.47
C LEU A 42 8.89 -11.02 -9.83
N LEU A 43 7.79 -10.42 -10.27
CA LEU A 43 7.10 -10.69 -11.55
C LEU A 43 6.81 -12.17 -11.77
N GLY A 44 6.27 -12.83 -10.74
CA GLY A 44 5.91 -14.25 -10.80
C GLY A 44 7.09 -15.20 -10.96
N GLY A 45 8.28 -14.80 -10.47
CA GLY A 45 9.49 -15.61 -10.56
C GLY A 45 10.42 -15.21 -11.71
N ALA A 46 10.03 -14.27 -12.56
CA ALA A 46 10.80 -13.89 -13.74
C ALA A 46 12.07 -13.08 -13.42
N ILE A 47 12.11 -12.36 -12.30
CA ILE A 47 13.26 -11.55 -11.89
C ILE A 47 13.65 -11.94 -10.46
N ASP A 48 14.87 -12.43 -10.28
CA ASP A 48 15.48 -12.60 -8.95
C ASP A 48 16.27 -11.34 -8.58
N VAL A 49 15.91 -10.70 -7.46
CA VAL A 49 16.59 -9.51 -6.95
C VAL A 49 17.56 -9.82 -5.80
N GLY A 50 17.64 -11.09 -5.38
CA GLY A 50 18.43 -11.54 -4.23
C GLY A 50 17.96 -10.96 -2.89
N ASP A 51 18.65 -11.35 -1.81
CA ASP A 51 18.27 -10.97 -0.44
C ASP A 51 18.34 -9.45 -0.21
N ALA A 52 19.38 -8.80 -0.72
CA ALA A 52 19.53 -7.35 -0.60
C ALA A 52 18.43 -6.61 -1.37
N GLY A 53 18.10 -7.07 -2.58
CA GLY A 53 17.06 -6.45 -3.41
C GLY A 53 15.67 -6.60 -2.81
N ILE A 54 15.33 -7.78 -2.26
CA ILE A 54 14.01 -7.97 -1.65
C ILE A 54 13.86 -7.16 -0.36
N ARG A 55 14.93 -6.98 0.42
CA ARG A 55 14.92 -6.10 1.60
C ARG A 55 14.74 -4.63 1.22
N VAL A 56 15.37 -4.17 0.13
CA VAL A 56 15.11 -2.83 -0.42
C VAL A 56 13.66 -2.70 -0.88
N PHE A 57 13.13 -3.72 -1.56
CA PHE A 57 11.72 -3.77 -1.98
C PHE A 57 10.76 -3.70 -0.77
N ALA A 58 11.08 -4.38 0.32
CA ALA A 58 10.34 -4.32 1.58
C ALA A 58 10.34 -2.90 2.17
N LEU A 59 11.48 -2.20 2.14
CA LEU A 59 11.58 -0.80 2.59
C LEU A 59 10.74 0.13 1.72
N LEU A 60 10.77 -0.03 0.39
CA LEU A 60 9.91 0.72 -0.53
C LEU A 60 8.42 0.49 -0.23
N THR A 61 8.06 -0.75 0.08
CA THR A 61 6.69 -1.12 0.47
C THR A 61 6.30 -0.46 1.80
N ALA A 62 7.20 -0.43 2.80
CA ALA A 62 6.98 0.30 4.05
C ALA A 62 6.81 1.81 3.84
N VAL A 63 7.56 2.42 2.91
CA VAL A 63 7.38 3.84 2.53
C VAL A 63 5.96 4.07 1.98
N ALA A 64 5.43 3.16 1.15
CA ALA A 64 4.03 3.22 0.71
C ALA A 64 3.06 3.11 1.91
N GLY A 65 3.34 2.20 2.85
CA GLY A 65 2.57 2.04 4.08
C GLY A 65 2.47 3.33 4.90
N VAL A 66 3.61 4.00 5.14
CA VAL A 66 3.65 5.31 5.80
C VAL A 66 2.85 6.35 5.03
N GLY A 67 2.98 6.39 3.70
CA GLY A 67 2.26 7.34 2.86
C GLY A 67 0.74 7.16 2.92
N PHE A 68 0.22 5.93 3.03
CA PHE A 68 -1.21 5.68 3.22
C PHE A 68 -1.71 6.13 4.58
N VAL A 69 -0.96 5.87 5.65
CA VAL A 69 -1.31 6.37 6.99
C VAL A 69 -1.30 7.90 7.03
N ALA A 70 -0.29 8.53 6.41
CA ALA A 70 -0.22 9.97 6.27
C ALA A 70 -1.40 10.52 5.44
N SER A 71 -1.81 9.83 4.38
CA SER A 71 -2.98 10.18 3.56
C SER A 71 -4.29 10.09 4.35
N ALA A 72 -4.44 9.07 5.20
CA ALA A 72 -5.59 8.93 6.09
C ALA A 72 -5.68 10.11 7.08
N LEU A 73 -4.56 10.50 7.68
CA LEU A 73 -4.49 11.66 8.58
C LEU A 73 -4.76 12.97 7.84
N ALA A 74 -4.18 13.15 6.66
CA ALA A 74 -4.41 14.30 5.80
C ALA A 74 -5.89 14.48 5.45
N LEU A 75 -6.58 13.38 5.13
CA LEU A 75 -8.00 13.36 4.80
C LEU A 75 -8.85 13.84 6.00
N VAL A 76 -8.66 13.26 7.20
CA VAL A 76 -9.50 13.59 8.36
C VAL A 76 -9.18 14.95 8.98
N THR A 77 -7.97 15.48 8.76
CA THR A 77 -7.57 16.83 9.20
C THR A 77 -7.94 17.91 8.18
N GLY A 78 -8.47 17.54 7.01
CA GLY A 78 -8.84 18.49 5.96
C GLY A 78 -7.64 19.17 5.32
N TRP A 79 -6.47 18.52 5.30
CA TRP A 79 -5.27 19.12 4.72
C TRP A 79 -5.43 19.26 3.20
N ARG A 80 -5.18 20.47 2.68
CA ARG A 80 -5.42 20.82 1.27
C ARG A 80 -4.76 19.92 0.21
N TYR A 81 -3.73 19.15 0.58
CA TYR A 81 -2.97 18.28 -0.33
C TYR A 81 -3.24 16.79 -0.14
N TRP A 82 -4.31 16.42 0.60
CA TRP A 82 -4.59 15.01 0.89
C TRP A 82 -4.76 14.17 -0.38
N ARG A 83 -5.28 14.75 -1.46
CA ARG A 83 -5.55 14.04 -2.72
C ARG A 83 -4.29 13.78 -3.51
N GLU A 84 -3.42 14.76 -3.61
CA GLU A 84 -2.16 14.68 -4.34
C GLU A 84 -1.24 13.65 -3.70
N ILE A 85 -1.19 13.63 -2.37
CA ILE A 85 -0.44 12.62 -1.61
C ILE A 85 -1.05 11.24 -1.78
N LEU A 86 -2.38 11.12 -1.64
CA LEU A 86 -3.05 9.84 -1.81
C LEU A 86 -2.87 9.30 -3.23
N LEU A 87 -2.98 10.15 -4.25
CA LEU A 87 -2.74 9.77 -5.64
C LEU A 87 -1.31 9.28 -5.84
N GLY A 88 -0.32 10.04 -5.35
CA GLY A 88 1.10 9.70 -5.48
C GLY A 88 1.43 8.38 -4.78
N VAL A 89 0.99 8.19 -3.53
CA VAL A 89 1.26 6.95 -2.79
C VAL A 89 0.54 5.76 -3.41
N THR A 90 -0.69 5.93 -3.89
CA THR A 90 -1.47 4.84 -4.51
C THR A 90 -0.86 4.43 -5.84
N ALA A 91 -0.40 5.38 -6.67
CA ALA A 91 0.30 5.07 -7.91
C ALA A 91 1.63 4.33 -7.64
N PHE A 92 2.41 4.79 -6.67
CA PHE A 92 3.64 4.12 -6.25
C PHE A 92 3.38 2.71 -5.71
N SER A 93 2.40 2.56 -4.81
CA SER A 93 2.01 1.26 -4.26
C SER A 93 1.47 0.31 -5.31
N LEU A 94 0.71 0.81 -6.30
CA LEU A 94 0.22 0.01 -7.42
C LEU A 94 1.37 -0.60 -8.22
N VAL A 95 2.44 0.16 -8.47
CA VAL A 95 3.66 -0.36 -9.12
C VAL A 95 4.26 -1.50 -8.28
N LEU A 96 4.50 -1.27 -6.98
CA LEU A 96 5.10 -2.28 -6.10
C LEU A 96 4.24 -3.56 -6.03
N THR A 97 2.94 -3.42 -5.78
CA THR A 97 2.02 -4.56 -5.67
C THR A 97 1.85 -5.32 -6.99
N THR A 98 2.01 -4.65 -8.14
CA THR A 98 2.05 -5.31 -9.45
C THR A 98 3.36 -6.09 -9.67
N LEU A 99 4.49 -5.54 -9.23
CA LEU A 99 5.78 -6.25 -9.27
C LEU A 99 5.75 -7.53 -8.44
N ASP A 100 5.00 -7.54 -7.34
CA ASP A 100 4.82 -8.70 -6.47
C ASP A 100 3.41 -9.33 -6.56
N TRP A 101 2.77 -9.27 -7.73
CA TRP A 101 1.35 -9.62 -7.91
C TRP A 101 0.96 -11.01 -7.37
N THR A 102 1.86 -12.00 -7.47
CA THR A 102 1.58 -13.37 -7.02
C THR A 102 1.23 -13.47 -5.54
N VAL A 103 1.71 -12.53 -4.72
CA VAL A 103 1.39 -12.49 -3.29
C VAL A 103 0.59 -11.22 -2.93
N ALA A 104 0.78 -10.13 -3.67
CA ALA A 104 0.16 -8.83 -3.40
C ALA A 104 -1.05 -8.48 -4.29
N SER A 105 -1.71 -9.47 -4.93
CA SER A 105 -2.86 -9.25 -5.82
C SER A 105 -4.02 -8.49 -5.16
N ALA A 106 -4.34 -8.79 -3.90
CA ALA A 106 -5.32 -8.04 -3.12
C ALA A 106 -4.91 -6.57 -2.93
N GLY A 107 -3.61 -6.31 -2.81
CA GLY A 107 -3.03 -4.96 -2.77
C GLY A 107 -3.26 -4.20 -4.07
N VAL A 108 -3.16 -4.85 -5.23
CA VAL A 108 -3.50 -4.19 -6.51
C VAL A 108 -4.98 -3.85 -6.58
N LEU A 109 -5.86 -4.77 -6.18
CA LEU A 109 -7.30 -4.49 -6.18
C LEU A 109 -7.64 -3.31 -5.25
N ALA A 110 -7.01 -3.24 -4.07
CA ALA A 110 -7.16 -2.12 -3.15
C ALA A 110 -6.69 -0.79 -3.78
N ASN A 111 -5.51 -0.78 -4.41
CA ASN A 111 -4.97 0.40 -5.09
C ASN A 111 -5.90 0.88 -6.22
N LEU A 112 -6.40 -0.02 -7.06
CA LEU A 112 -7.35 0.31 -8.13
C LEU A 112 -8.66 0.88 -7.56
N THR A 113 -9.14 0.32 -6.45
CA THR A 113 -10.34 0.82 -5.75
C THR A 113 -10.13 2.23 -5.21
N ILE A 114 -8.98 2.51 -4.60
CA ILE A 114 -8.62 3.84 -4.09
C ILE A 114 -8.53 4.85 -5.24
N LEU A 115 -7.87 4.50 -6.35
CA LEU A 115 -7.80 5.36 -7.54
C LEU A 115 -9.20 5.65 -8.08
N ALA A 116 -10.03 4.62 -8.28
CA ALA A 116 -11.41 4.79 -8.73
C ALA A 116 -12.20 5.72 -7.78
N GLY A 117 -12.03 5.55 -6.46
CA GLY A 117 -12.63 6.42 -5.45
C GLY A 117 -12.22 7.89 -5.59
N LEU A 118 -10.93 8.16 -5.82
CA LEU A 118 -10.41 9.52 -6.05
C LEU A 118 -11.03 10.22 -7.26
N PHE A 119 -11.41 9.47 -8.31
CA PHE A 119 -12.02 10.03 -9.52
C PHE A 119 -13.54 10.14 -9.44
N VAL A 120 -14.22 9.13 -8.91
CA VAL A 120 -15.70 9.07 -8.85
C VAL A 120 -16.24 9.98 -7.74
N MET A 121 -15.49 10.15 -6.67
CA MET A 121 -15.89 10.98 -5.53
C MET A 121 -14.90 12.13 -5.34
N PRO A 122 -14.95 13.17 -6.19
CA PRO A 122 -14.03 14.30 -6.10
C PRO A 122 -14.24 15.17 -4.85
N ARG A 123 -15.25 14.87 -4.04
CA ARG A 123 -15.54 15.52 -2.76
C ARG A 123 -15.73 14.49 -1.64
N LEU A 124 -15.09 13.32 -1.78
CA LEU A 124 -14.98 12.34 -0.71
C LEU A 124 -14.55 13.02 0.60
#